data_AF-A0A7S3EK28-F1
#
_entry.id   AF-A0A7S3EK28-F1
#
_cell.length_a   1.000
_cell.length_b   1.000
_cell.length_c   1.000
_cell.angle_alpha   90.00
_cell.angle_beta   90.00
_cell.angle_gamma   90.00
#
_symmetry.space_group_name_H-M   'P 1'
#
loop_
_entity.id
_entity.type
_entity.pdbx_description
1 polymer ?
#
loop_
_entity_poly.entity_id
_entity_poly.type
_entity_poly.pdbx_seq_one_letter_code
_entity_poly.pdbx_strand_id
1 'polypeptide(L)'
;MDSIVSALVFAFVRTKSTKDIYVPVINTVKQDLPLRTDVSYLFAKLGLDVNTLTFVDEVDFQTDGNEELVLVDHNRLSGSQEALSDRITQVIDHHVDENLYTKVNRKIERVGSCASLVVETLSSQ
;
A
#
# COMPACT_ATOMS: atom_id res chain seq x y z
N MET A 1 2.57 10.98 -3.04
CA MET A 1 1.24 11.06 -2.43
C MET A 1 0.37 9.82 -2.65
N ASP A 2 0.06 9.42 -3.89
CA ASP A 2 -1.00 8.43 -4.18
C ASP A 2 -0.83 7.08 -3.47
N SER A 3 0.32 6.42 -3.63
CA SER A 3 0.71 5.21 -2.87
C SER A 3 0.47 5.30 -1.36
N ILE A 4 0.90 6.39 -0.74
CA ILE A 4 0.80 6.57 0.72
C ILE A 4 -0.67 6.69 1.13
N VAL A 5 -1.44 7.53 0.44
CA VAL A 5 -2.86 7.73 0.74
C VAL A 5 -3.64 6.44 0.48
N SER A 6 -3.36 5.75 -0.64
CA SER A 6 -3.96 4.47 -1.00
C SER A 6 -3.74 3.41 0.08
N ALA A 7 -2.50 3.24 0.54
CA ALA A 7 -2.16 2.29 1.60
C ALA A 7 -2.84 2.63 2.93
N LEU A 8 -2.79 3.89 3.35
CA LEU A 8 -3.40 4.34 4.61
C LEU A 8 -4.91 4.16 4.62
N VAL A 9 -5.60 4.58 3.56
CA VAL A 9 -7.06 4.47 3.45
C VAL A 9 -7.48 3.01 3.42
N PHE A 10 -6.80 2.18 2.62
CA PHE A 10 -7.08 0.75 2.56
C PHE A 10 -6.92 0.09 3.93
N ALA A 11 -5.77 0.28 4.57
CA ALA A 11 -5.48 -0.34 5.86
C ALA A 11 -6.43 0.13 6.97
N PHE A 12 -6.71 1.43 7.04
CA PHE A 12 -7.61 1.99 8.05
C PHE A 12 -9.04 1.46 7.91
N VAL A 13 -9.60 1.47 6.70
CA VAL A 13 -10.98 1.02 6.47
C VAL A 13 -11.08 -0.48 6.70
N ARG A 14 -10.14 -1.29 6.20
CA ARG A 14 -10.15 -2.74 6.38
C ARG A 14 -9.99 -3.15 7.84
N THR A 15 -9.11 -2.49 8.59
CA THR A 15 -8.97 -2.73 10.03
C THR A 15 -10.26 -2.40 10.79
N LYS A 16 -11.01 -1.38 10.36
CA LYS A 16 -12.30 -1.04 10.98
C LYS A 16 -13.46 -1.96 10.59
N SER A 17 -13.44 -2.48 9.36
CA SER A 17 -14.55 -3.26 8.81
C SER A 17 -14.37 -4.78 8.95
N THR A 18 -13.19 -5.25 9.35
CA THR A 18 -12.87 -6.68 9.48
C THR A 18 -12.34 -7.00 10.88
N LYS A 19 -12.03 -8.27 11.15
CA LYS A 19 -11.37 -8.69 12.41
C LYS A 19 -9.84 -8.65 12.32
N ASP A 20 -9.30 -8.45 11.12
CA ASP A 20 -7.86 -8.49 10.86
C ASP A 20 -7.26 -7.09 10.98
N ILE A 21 -5.99 -7.02 11.36
CA ILE A 21 -5.24 -5.78 11.47
C ILE A 21 -4.46 -5.58 10.18
N TYR A 22 -4.67 -4.45 9.51
CA TYR A 22 -3.93 -4.05 8.34
C TYR A 22 -2.94 -2.95 8.72
N VAL A 23 -1.67 -3.16 8.45
CA VAL A 23 -0.60 -2.17 8.69
C VAL A 23 -0.22 -1.53 7.35
N PRO A 24 -0.41 -0.21 7.18
CA PRO A 24 0.00 0.46 5.95
C PRO A 24 1.52 0.62 5.93
N VAL A 25 2.19 -0.04 4.99
CA VAL A 25 3.64 0.05 4.80
C VAL A 25 3.98 0.93 3.61
N ILE A 26 4.80 1.95 3.84
CA ILE A 26 5.30 2.83 2.78
C ILE A 26 6.52 2.17 2.15
N ASN A 27 6.42 1.83 0.86
CA ASN A 27 7.48 1.14 0.12
C ASN A 27 8.64 2.09 -0.27
N THR A 28 9.24 2.72 0.72
CA THR A 28 10.38 3.65 0.64
C THR A 28 11.07 3.63 1.99
N VAL A 29 12.39 3.84 2.03
CA VAL A 29 13.12 3.89 3.30
C VAL A 29 12.77 5.17 4.08
N LYS A 30 12.70 5.08 5.41
CA LYS A 30 12.30 6.22 6.26
C LYS A 30 13.15 7.47 6.07
N GLN A 31 14.45 7.29 5.84
CA GLN A 31 15.39 8.39 5.60
C GLN A 31 15.06 9.24 4.36
N ASP A 32 14.29 8.70 3.40
CA ASP A 32 13.90 9.37 2.17
C ASP A 32 12.58 10.14 2.31
N LEU A 33 11.89 10.04 3.45
CA LEU A 33 10.65 10.77 3.73
C LEU A 33 10.78 12.30 3.50
N PRO A 34 11.88 12.99 3.89
CA PRO A 34 12.03 14.42 3.63
C PRO A 34 12.00 14.79 2.13
N LEU A 35 12.27 13.85 1.22
CA LEU A 35 12.18 14.05 -0.22
C LEU A 35 10.73 14.13 -0.71
N ARG A 36 9.75 13.68 0.10
CA ARG A 36 8.31 13.69 -0.18
C ARG A 36 7.65 14.91 0.46
N THR A 37 8.04 16.10 -0.03
CA THR A 37 7.55 17.39 0.50
C THR A 37 6.04 17.55 0.36
N ASP A 38 5.43 16.95 -0.67
CA ASP A 38 3.99 16.84 -0.89
C ASP A 38 3.29 16.16 0.30
N VAL A 39 3.86 15.05 0.76
CA VAL A 39 3.33 14.25 1.87
C VAL A 39 3.50 14.99 3.18
N SER A 40 4.69 15.53 3.44
CA SER A 40 4.97 16.32 4.64
C SER A 40 4.04 17.53 4.77
N TYR A 41 3.80 18.24 3.67
CA TYR A 41 2.86 19.36 3.64
C TYR A 41 1.43 18.94 3.95
N LEU A 42 0.95 17.86 3.30
CA LEU A 42 -0.41 17.34 3.50
C LEU A 42 -0.63 16.92 4.97
N PHE A 43 0.30 16.16 5.53
CA PHE A 43 0.19 15.67 6.91
C PHE A 43 0.19 16.81 7.91
N ALA A 44 1.10 17.79 7.76
CA ALA A 44 1.13 18.98 8.59
C ALA A 44 -0.21 19.75 8.53
N LYS A 45 -0.78 19.90 7.33
CA LYS A 45 -2.09 20.55 7.14
C LYS A 45 -3.24 19.79 7.83
N LEU A 46 -3.15 18.47 7.91
CA LEU A 46 -4.13 17.60 8.57
C LEU A 46 -3.87 17.42 10.08
N GLY A 47 -2.79 18.01 10.62
CA GLY A 47 -2.39 17.80 12.02
C GLY A 47 -1.88 16.38 12.30
N LEU A 48 -1.39 15.68 11.28
CA LEU A 48 -0.84 14.33 11.38
C LEU A 48 0.68 14.37 11.48
N ASP A 49 1.24 13.50 12.30
CA ASP A 49 2.68 13.31 12.39
C ASP A 49 3.14 12.27 11.37
N VAL A 50 3.95 12.69 10.40
CA VAL A 50 4.53 11.80 9.38
C VAL A 50 5.42 10.71 9.96
N ASN A 51 5.93 10.89 11.19
CA ASN A 51 6.75 9.89 11.86
C ASN A 51 5.95 8.69 12.37
N THR A 52 4.62 8.75 12.31
CA THR A 52 3.71 7.62 12.64
C THR A 52 3.52 6.64 11.49
N LEU A 53 4.03 6.97 10.29
CA LEU A 53 4.03 6.06 9.16
C LEU A 53 5.00 4.91 9.39
N THR A 54 4.64 3.72 8.91
CA THR A 54 5.49 2.54 8.90
C THR A 54 6.20 2.45 7.55
N PHE A 55 7.52 2.36 7.57
CA PHE A 55 8.34 2.26 6.36
C PHE A 55 8.83 0.84 6.12
N VAL A 56 9.19 0.53 4.87
CA VAL A 56 9.61 -0.82 4.46
C VAL A 56 10.85 -1.33 5.22
N ASP A 57 11.73 -0.42 5.62
CA ASP A 57 12.95 -0.71 6.40
C ASP A 57 12.70 -0.85 7.91
N GLU A 58 11.46 -0.66 8.37
CA GLU A 58 11.04 -0.86 9.76
C GLU A 58 10.31 -2.19 9.97
N VAL A 59 10.08 -2.97 8.91
CA VAL A 59 9.34 -4.24 8.94
C VAL A 59 10.25 -5.40 8.55
N ASP A 60 10.35 -6.42 9.40
CA ASP A 60 11.10 -7.64 9.09
C ASP A 60 10.21 -8.69 8.41
N PHE A 61 10.10 -8.57 7.09
CA PHE A 61 9.36 -9.53 6.28
C PHE A 61 9.98 -10.95 6.25
N GLN A 62 11.22 -11.14 6.71
CA GLN A 62 11.86 -12.45 6.72
C GLN A 62 11.43 -13.28 7.92
N THR A 63 11.33 -12.67 9.09
CA THR A 63 10.99 -13.37 10.35
C THR A 63 9.50 -13.49 10.60
N ASP A 64 8.72 -12.49 10.18
CA ASP A 64 7.31 -12.39 10.59
C ASP A 64 6.39 -13.29 9.73
N GLY A 65 6.86 -13.68 8.54
CA GLY A 65 6.62 -14.95 7.83
C GLY A 65 5.22 -15.33 7.35
N ASN A 66 4.16 -14.83 8.01
CA ASN A 66 2.77 -15.27 7.78
C ASN A 66 1.84 -14.11 7.40
N GLU A 67 2.36 -12.90 7.18
CA GLU A 67 1.54 -11.76 6.76
C GLU A 67 1.09 -11.93 5.32
N GLU A 68 -0.19 -11.70 5.09
CA GLU A 68 -0.72 -11.47 3.76
C GLU A 68 -0.39 -10.04 3.30
N LEU A 69 -0.03 -9.89 2.03
CA LEU A 69 0.33 -8.62 1.43
C LEU A 69 -0.71 -8.17 0.42
N VAL A 70 -1.08 -6.89 0.50
CA VAL A 70 -1.90 -6.21 -0.50
C VAL A 70 -1.03 -5.17 -1.18
N LEU A 71 -0.90 -5.26 -2.51
CA LEU A 71 -0.22 -4.23 -3.29
C LEU A 71 -1.21 -3.14 -3.68
N VAL A 72 -0.82 -1.89 -3.45
CA VAL A 72 -1.56 -0.69 -3.86
C VAL A 72 -0.64 0.24 -4.64
N ASP A 73 -1.14 0.86 -5.71
CA ASP A 73 -0.40 1.83 -6.55
C ASP A 73 0.80 1.22 -7.31
N HIS A 74 0.88 -0.11 -7.35
CA HIS A 74 1.82 -0.88 -8.18
C HIS A 74 1.34 -2.34 -8.30
N ASN A 75 1.70 -3.00 -9.41
CA ASN A 75 1.37 -4.40 -9.68
C ASN A 75 2.59 -5.32 -9.78
N ARG A 76 3.74 -4.86 -9.28
CA ARG A 76 5.02 -5.57 -9.30
C ARG A 76 5.88 -5.24 -8.09
N LEU A 77 6.34 -6.26 -7.38
CA LEU A 77 7.35 -6.11 -6.33
C LEU A 77 8.69 -5.65 -6.90
N SER A 78 9.45 -4.89 -6.09
CA SER A 78 10.84 -4.59 -6.45
C SER A 78 11.68 -5.87 -6.40
N GLY A 79 12.81 -5.90 -7.11
CA GLY A 79 13.65 -7.10 -7.21
C GLY A 79 14.13 -7.65 -5.85
N SER A 80 14.34 -6.78 -4.86
CA SER A 80 14.71 -7.18 -3.49
C SER A 80 13.56 -7.80 -2.68
N GLN A 81 12.31 -7.63 -3.16
CA GLN A 81 11.09 -8.07 -2.49
C GLN A 81 10.47 -9.31 -3.14
N GLU A 82 11.00 -9.81 -4.26
CA GLU A 82 10.43 -10.95 -5.02
C GLU A 82 10.16 -12.20 -4.18
N ALA A 83 10.91 -12.42 -3.09
CA ALA A 83 10.67 -13.52 -2.14
C ALA A 83 9.30 -13.44 -1.44
N LEU A 84 8.63 -12.29 -1.47
CA LEU A 84 7.32 -12.04 -0.87
C LEU A 84 6.16 -12.30 -1.84
N SER A 85 6.44 -12.69 -3.09
CA SER A 85 5.44 -12.88 -4.15
C SER A 85 4.29 -13.79 -3.75
N ASP A 86 4.59 -14.88 -3.06
CA ASP A 86 3.60 -15.88 -2.63
C ASP A 86 2.69 -15.39 -1.50
N ARG A 87 3.03 -14.27 -0.86
CA ARG A 87 2.23 -13.66 0.21
C ARG A 87 1.23 -12.64 -0.31
N ILE A 88 1.27 -12.30 -1.60
CA ILE A 88 0.33 -11.33 -2.17
C ILE A 88 -1.06 -11.97 -2.27
N THR A 89 -2.07 -11.31 -1.72
CA THR A 89 -3.48 -11.76 -1.76
C THR A 89 -4.40 -10.80 -2.53
N GLN A 90 -3.95 -9.58 -2.78
CA GLN A 90 -4.69 -8.59 -3.55
C GLN A 90 -3.76 -7.56 -4.22
N VAL A 91 -4.17 -7.09 -5.41
CA VAL A 91 -3.51 -5.99 -6.13
C VAL A 91 -4.56 -4.96 -6.53
N ILE A 92 -4.34 -3.69 -6.17
CA ILE A 92 -5.14 -2.54 -6.60
C ILE A 92 -4.19 -1.53 -7.24
N ASP A 93 -4.31 -1.29 -8.54
CA ASP A 93 -3.34 -0.46 -9.25
C ASP A 93 -3.96 0.27 -10.43
N HIS A 94 -3.35 1.37 -10.86
CA HIS A 94 -3.77 2.15 -12.02
C HIS A 94 -2.71 2.29 -13.11
N HIS A 95 -1.54 1.67 -12.92
CA HIS A 95 -0.49 1.60 -13.92
C HIS A 95 -0.78 0.56 -15.01
N VAL A 96 0.16 0.38 -15.95
CA VAL A 96 0.08 -0.67 -16.96
C VAL A 96 0.16 -2.04 -16.27
N ASP A 97 -0.79 -2.93 -16.58
CA ASP A 97 -0.80 -4.28 -16.04
C ASP A 97 0.39 -5.10 -16.58
N GLU A 98 1.30 -5.53 -15.70
CA GLU A 98 2.43 -6.41 -16.03
C GLU A 98 2.05 -7.91 -16.07
N ASN A 99 0.77 -8.24 -15.86
CA ASN A 99 0.21 -9.60 -15.85
C ASN A 99 0.82 -10.51 -14.78
N LEU A 100 1.25 -9.93 -13.65
CA LEU A 100 1.73 -10.65 -12.47
C LEU A 100 0.60 -10.97 -11.49
N TYR A 101 0.85 -11.96 -10.61
CA TYR A 101 -0.05 -12.35 -9.52
C TYR A 101 -1.48 -12.72 -9.99
N THR A 102 -1.62 -13.37 -11.15
CA THR A 102 -2.92 -13.61 -11.82
C THR A 102 -3.91 -14.49 -11.05
N LYS A 103 -3.48 -15.12 -9.95
CA LYS A 103 -4.31 -16.00 -9.11
C LYS A 103 -5.00 -15.27 -7.94
N VAL A 104 -4.68 -14.00 -7.72
CA VAL A 104 -5.19 -13.22 -6.58
C VAL A 104 -6.29 -12.25 -7.03
N ASN A 105 -6.96 -11.58 -6.08
CA ASN A 105 -7.92 -10.53 -6.42
C ASN A 105 -7.16 -9.32 -7.02
N ARG A 106 -7.45 -8.97 -8.28
CA ARG A 106 -6.78 -7.89 -8.99
C ARG A 106 -7.79 -6.87 -9.47
N LYS A 107 -7.60 -5.61 -9.09
CA LYS A 107 -8.29 -4.46 -9.66
C LYS A 107 -7.26 -3.52 -10.28
N ILE A 108 -7.04 -3.68 -11.58
CA ILE A 108 -6.07 -2.88 -12.34
C ILE A 108 -6.81 -2.13 -13.46
N GLU A 109 -6.92 -0.81 -13.31
CA GLU A 109 -7.73 0.02 -14.19
C GLU A 109 -7.04 1.36 -14.49
N ARG A 110 -7.06 1.81 -15.74
CA ARG A 110 -6.46 3.10 -16.12
C ARG A 110 -7.34 4.27 -15.66
N VAL A 111 -7.05 4.77 -14.47
CA VAL A 111 -7.66 5.97 -13.89
C VAL A 111 -6.59 6.97 -13.43
N GLY A 112 -7.01 8.17 -13.06
CA GLY A 112 -6.09 9.24 -12.64
C GLY A 112 -5.40 9.00 -11.30
N SER A 113 -5.91 8.10 -10.45
CA SER A 113 -5.34 7.84 -9.11
C SER A 113 -5.73 6.45 -8.59
N CYS A 114 -4.78 5.76 -7.96
CA CYS A 114 -5.02 4.50 -7.26
C CYS A 114 -5.96 4.70 -6.06
N ALA A 115 -5.92 5.84 -5.37
CA ALA A 115 -6.79 6.12 -4.24
C ALA A 115 -8.29 6.04 -4.62
N SER A 116 -8.65 6.43 -5.86
CA SER A 116 -10.01 6.29 -6.37
C SER A 116 -10.43 4.81 -6.47
N LEU A 117 -9.54 3.94 -6.97
CA LEU A 117 -9.80 2.50 -7.07
C LEU A 117 -9.91 1.85 -5.69
N VAL A 118 -9.09 2.29 -4.74
CA VAL A 118 -9.15 1.85 -3.33
C VAL A 118 -10.52 2.17 -2.75
N VAL A 119 -10.99 3.42 -2.86
CA VAL A 119 -12.31 3.83 -2.33
C VAL A 119 -13.44 3.02 -2.97
N GLU A 120 -13.41 2.81 -4.27
CA GLU A 120 -14.42 2.02 -4.98
C GLU A 120 -14.41 0.54 -4.54
N THR A 121 -13.22 -0.04 -4.35
CA THR A 121 -13.04 -1.42 -3.86
C THR A 121 -13.63 -1.59 -2.47
N LEU A 122 -13.40 -0.62 -1.59
CA LEU A 122 -13.90 -0.64 -0.22
C LEU A 122 -15.40 -0.36 -0.11
N SER A 123 -15.99 0.36 -1.07
CA SER A 123 -17.43 0.66 -1.10
C SER A 123 -18.28 -0.50 -1.63
N SER A 124 -17.64 -1.49 -2.24
CA SER A 124 -18.29 -2.65 -2.86
C SER A 124 -18.31 -3.88 -1.95
N GLN A 125 -17.99 -3.72 -0.66
CA GLN A 125 -17.89 -4.77 0.37
C GLN A 125 -18.75 -4.42 1.59
#